data_AF-A0A2H1C3H7-F1
#
_entry.id   AF-A0A2H1C3H7-F1
#
_cell.length_a   1.000
_cell.length_b   1.000
_cell.length_c   1.000
_cell.angle_alpha   90.00
_cell.angle_beta   90.00
_cell.angle_gamma   90.00
#
_symmetry.space_group_name_H-M   'P 1'
#
loop_
_entity.id
_entity.type
_entity.pdbx_description
1 polymer ?
#
loop_
_entity_poly.entity_id
_entity_poly.type
_entity_poly.pdbx_seq_one_letter_code
_entity_poly.pdbx_strand_id
1 'polypeptide(L)'
;MQAAEKRQMESIRTLHNAMYKLRQKVQDLALKVDTQGPNCDWPHYLSTLALCASELSEIRKVLESDRFVSEHTLVLTPTLLNPEPDPSLASATEKRLSLFNHDTVPQYLRTKLDPKLETQCQTQMNRASSMPSEQLTKLINLANRAIDSSLKEVNFLKQELEADFSDRQNKSVSSADDLNAMIAAITLGKGLVSFNQ
;
A
#
# COMPACT_ATOMS: atom_id res chain seq x y z
N MET A 1 25.63 -4.64 -25.84
CA MET A 1 24.20 -5.02 -25.92
C MET A 1 23.71 -5.75 -24.67
N GLN A 2 24.50 -6.65 -24.06
CA GLN A 2 24.06 -7.52 -22.93
C GLN A 2 23.70 -6.83 -21.59
N ALA A 3 24.30 -5.69 -21.22
CA ALA A 3 24.08 -5.11 -19.89
C ALA A 3 22.70 -4.45 -19.73
N ALA A 4 22.20 -3.79 -20.78
CA ALA A 4 20.89 -3.13 -20.76
C ALA A 4 19.75 -4.16 -20.73
N GLU A 5 19.81 -5.17 -21.60
CA GLU A 5 18.83 -6.28 -21.65
C GLU A 5 18.78 -7.05 -20.34
N LYS A 6 19.94 -7.31 -19.71
CA LYS A 6 20.00 -7.98 -18.40
C LYS A 6 19.32 -7.16 -17.30
N ARG A 7 19.53 -5.84 -17.28
CA ARG A 7 18.87 -4.92 -16.33
C ARG A 7 17.36 -4.87 -16.56
N GLN A 8 16.91 -4.91 -17.80
CA GLN A 8 15.48 -4.97 -18.15
C GLN A 8 14.86 -6.29 -17.70
N MET A 9 15.49 -7.43 -17.97
CA MET A 9 15.01 -8.73 -17.48
C MET A 9 14.91 -8.79 -15.95
N GLU A 10 15.87 -8.19 -15.23
CA GLU A 10 15.82 -8.10 -13.77
C GLU A 10 14.63 -7.25 -13.30
N SER A 11 14.35 -6.14 -13.98
CA SER A 11 13.20 -5.28 -13.69
C SER A 11 11.88 -6.03 -13.90
N ILE A 12 11.72 -6.72 -15.03
CA ILE A 12 10.55 -7.57 -15.31
C ILE A 12 10.38 -8.66 -14.25
N ARG A 13 11.48 -9.29 -13.80
CA ARG A 13 11.43 -10.29 -12.70
C ARG A 13 10.96 -9.67 -11.38
N THR A 14 11.41 -8.45 -11.05
CA THR A 14 10.92 -7.73 -9.87
C THR A 14 9.41 -7.48 -9.95
N LEU A 15 8.91 -7.02 -11.11
CA LEU A 15 7.49 -6.82 -11.34
C LEU A 15 6.71 -8.14 -11.24
N HIS A 16 7.19 -9.20 -11.88
CA HIS A 16 6.59 -10.54 -11.79
C HIS A 16 6.45 -10.99 -10.33
N ASN A 17 7.49 -10.83 -9.51
CA ASN A 17 7.45 -11.22 -8.10
C ASN A 17 6.44 -10.39 -7.29
N ALA A 18 6.29 -9.10 -7.57
CA ALA A 18 5.28 -8.25 -6.95
C ALA A 18 3.85 -8.69 -7.36
N MET A 19 3.63 -8.96 -8.65
CA MET A 19 2.34 -9.47 -9.14
C MET A 19 2.00 -10.84 -8.57
N TYR A 20 3.00 -11.71 -8.38
CA TYR A 20 2.82 -13.03 -7.78
C TYR A 20 2.33 -12.94 -6.33
N LYS A 21 2.89 -12.02 -5.52
CA LYS A 21 2.42 -11.76 -4.15
C LYS A 21 0.98 -11.27 -4.13
N LEU A 22 0.63 -10.30 -4.97
CA LEU A 22 -0.75 -9.83 -5.10
C LEU A 22 -1.70 -10.98 -5.44
N ARG A 23 -1.32 -11.83 -6.40
CA ARG A 23 -2.13 -12.99 -6.79
C ARG A 23 -2.38 -13.93 -5.61
N GLN A 24 -1.35 -14.23 -4.80
CA GLN A 24 -1.53 -15.04 -3.59
C GLN A 24 -2.54 -14.40 -2.62
N LYS A 25 -2.45 -13.09 -2.38
CA LYS A 25 -3.39 -12.39 -1.50
C LYS A 25 -4.82 -12.36 -2.05
N VAL A 26 -4.98 -12.20 -3.37
CA VAL A 26 -6.29 -12.28 -4.03
C VAL A 26 -6.87 -13.69 -3.94
N GLN A 27 -6.04 -14.72 -4.10
CA GLN A 27 -6.46 -16.11 -3.93
C GLN A 27 -6.89 -16.41 -2.49
N ASP A 28 -6.12 -15.94 -1.50
CA ASP A 28 -6.50 -16.05 -0.08
C ASP A 28 -7.82 -15.34 0.19
N LEU A 29 -8.02 -14.14 -0.40
CA LEU A 29 -9.27 -13.38 -0.28
C LEU A 29 -10.45 -14.14 -0.90
N ALA A 30 -10.28 -14.67 -2.12
CA ALA A 30 -11.32 -15.45 -2.80
C ALA A 30 -11.71 -16.69 -1.98
N LEU A 31 -10.72 -17.44 -1.47
CA LEU A 31 -10.97 -18.59 -0.61
C LEU A 31 -11.75 -18.20 0.65
N LYS A 32 -11.43 -17.07 1.28
CA LYS A 32 -12.17 -16.57 2.45
C LYS A 32 -13.60 -16.19 2.11
N VAL A 33 -13.83 -15.55 0.96
CA VAL A 33 -15.20 -15.23 0.49
C VAL A 33 -16.01 -16.51 0.34
N ASP A 34 -15.44 -17.51 -0.33
CA ASP A 34 -16.14 -18.76 -0.64
C ASP A 34 -16.40 -19.62 0.61
N THR A 35 -15.47 -19.63 1.57
CA THR A 35 -15.57 -20.47 2.77
C THR A 35 -16.39 -19.83 3.89
N GLN A 36 -16.30 -18.50 4.06
CA GLN A 36 -16.89 -17.83 5.23
C GLN A 36 -18.24 -17.19 4.94
N GLY A 37 -18.56 -16.88 3.67
CA GLY A 37 -19.88 -16.41 3.22
C GLY A 37 -20.60 -15.49 4.23
N PRO A 38 -21.77 -15.87 4.77
CA PRO A 38 -22.56 -15.06 5.70
C PRO A 38 -21.99 -15.00 7.13
N ASN A 39 -21.07 -15.90 7.50
CA ASN A 39 -20.43 -15.96 8.83
C ASN A 39 -19.04 -15.28 8.83
N CYS A 40 -18.80 -14.38 7.87
CA CYS A 40 -17.50 -13.76 7.68
C CYS A 40 -17.17 -12.78 8.82
N ASP A 41 -15.99 -12.96 9.41
CA ASP A 41 -15.42 -12.01 10.36
C ASP A 41 -14.90 -10.77 9.60
N TRP A 42 -15.71 -9.72 9.62
CA TRP A 42 -15.48 -8.49 8.85
C TRP A 42 -14.12 -7.83 9.11
N PRO A 43 -13.65 -7.66 10.37
CA PRO A 43 -12.27 -7.25 10.65
C PRO A 43 -11.19 -8.04 9.90
N HIS A 44 -11.28 -9.38 9.91
CA HIS A 44 -10.29 -10.24 9.25
C HIS A 44 -10.40 -10.18 7.72
N TYR A 45 -11.61 -10.02 7.21
CA TYR A 45 -11.85 -9.80 5.79
C TYR A 45 -11.23 -8.48 5.31
N LEU A 46 -11.53 -7.38 5.99
CA LEU A 46 -10.98 -6.06 5.69
C LEU A 46 -9.46 -6.03 5.81
N SER A 47 -8.89 -6.72 6.79
CA SER A 47 -7.44 -6.86 6.91
C SER A 47 -6.83 -7.54 5.66
N THR A 48 -7.48 -8.58 5.14
CA THR A 48 -7.03 -9.27 3.92
C THR A 48 -7.16 -8.38 2.68
N LEU A 49 -8.22 -7.58 2.60
CA LEU A 49 -8.40 -6.59 1.54
C LEU A 49 -7.34 -5.49 1.60
N ALA A 50 -7.01 -5.01 2.81
CA ALA A 50 -5.96 -4.02 3.02
C ALA A 50 -4.59 -4.55 2.59
N LEU A 51 -4.30 -5.84 2.82
CA LEU A 51 -3.10 -6.48 2.28
C LEU A 51 -3.07 -6.45 0.75
N CYS A 52 -4.18 -6.74 0.07
CA CYS A 52 -4.27 -6.62 -1.39
C CYS A 52 -3.97 -5.19 -1.87
N ALA A 53 -4.53 -4.18 -1.17
CA ALA A 53 -4.28 -2.78 -1.46
C ALA A 53 -2.80 -2.38 -1.24
N SER A 54 -2.14 -2.94 -0.22
CA SER A 54 -0.71 -2.71 0.00
C SER A 54 0.17 -3.30 -1.10
N GLU A 55 -0.15 -4.50 -1.59
CA GLU A 55 0.60 -5.13 -2.71
C GLU A 55 0.39 -4.35 -4.01
N LEU A 56 -0.83 -3.83 -4.28
CA LEU A 56 -1.08 -2.92 -5.41
C LEU A 56 -0.26 -1.64 -5.31
N SER A 57 -0.14 -1.07 -4.11
CA SER A 57 0.68 0.12 -3.86
C SER A 57 2.16 -0.17 -4.13
N GLU A 58 2.64 -1.36 -3.79
CA GLU A 58 4.01 -1.78 -4.06
C GLU A 58 4.26 -1.96 -5.56
N ILE A 59 3.34 -2.58 -6.30
CA ILE A 59 3.41 -2.67 -7.77
C ILE A 59 3.49 -1.28 -8.38
N ARG A 60 2.66 -0.32 -7.91
CA ARG A 60 2.71 1.07 -8.38
C ARG A 60 4.10 1.69 -8.17
N LYS A 61 4.71 1.52 -6.99
CA LYS A 61 6.08 2.02 -6.73
C LYS A 61 7.12 1.39 -7.64
N VAL A 62 7.00 0.10 -7.94
CA VAL A 62 7.90 -0.59 -8.86
C VAL A 62 7.79 0.02 -10.26
N LEU A 63 6.57 0.23 -10.76
CA LEU A 63 6.31 0.83 -12.07
C LEU A 63 6.74 2.31 -12.16
N GLU A 64 6.63 3.06 -11.06
CA GLU A 64 7.07 4.47 -10.99
C GLU A 64 8.58 4.63 -10.76
N SER A 65 9.30 3.53 -10.52
CA SER A 65 10.74 3.59 -10.29
C SER A 65 11.52 3.87 -11.57
N ASP A 66 12.71 4.46 -11.43
CA ASP A 66 13.64 4.74 -12.54
C ASP A 66 14.03 3.50 -13.37
N ARG A 67 13.76 2.30 -12.86
CA ARG A 67 13.98 1.03 -13.58
C ARG A 67 12.98 0.84 -14.74
N PHE A 68 11.81 1.48 -14.66
CA PHE A 68 10.69 1.32 -15.58
C PHE A 68 10.41 2.57 -16.44
N VAL A 69 11.14 3.68 -16.25
CA VAL A 69 10.96 4.95 -17.00
C VAL A 69 11.13 4.81 -18.52
N SER A 70 11.79 3.75 -19.00
CA SER A 70 11.98 3.47 -20.43
C SER A 70 10.87 2.65 -21.10
N GLU A 71 9.84 2.22 -20.36
CA GLU A 71 8.80 1.32 -20.91
C GLU A 71 7.83 1.98 -21.89
N HIS A 72 7.71 3.32 -21.88
CA HIS A 72 7.00 4.03 -22.95
C HIS A 72 7.62 3.79 -24.34
N THR A 73 8.84 3.25 -24.41
CA THR A 73 9.58 2.95 -25.63
C THR A 73 9.67 1.44 -25.90
N LEU A 74 9.22 0.58 -24.99
CA LEU A 74 9.33 -0.88 -25.14
C LEU A 74 8.07 -1.46 -25.77
N VAL A 75 8.20 -2.05 -26.95
CA VAL A 75 7.11 -2.77 -27.62
C VAL A 75 7.37 -4.27 -27.52
N LEU A 76 6.50 -4.98 -26.81
CA LEU A 76 6.55 -6.45 -26.76
C LEU A 76 5.96 -7.00 -28.06
N THR A 77 6.78 -7.71 -28.82
CA THR A 77 6.36 -8.40 -30.05
C THR A 77 6.67 -9.89 -29.93
N PRO A 78 5.68 -10.78 -30.15
CA PRO A 78 5.94 -12.22 -30.23
C PRO A 78 6.99 -12.54 -31.30
N THR A 79 8.03 -13.29 -30.93
CA THR A 79 9.06 -13.75 -31.89
C THR A 79 8.63 -15.00 -32.65
N LEU A 80 7.86 -15.87 -32.00
CA LEU A 80 7.34 -17.11 -32.57
C LEU A 80 5.94 -17.36 -32.02
N LEU A 81 5.04 -17.81 -32.90
CA LEU A 81 3.71 -18.30 -32.55
C LEU A 81 3.69 -19.80 -32.72
N ASN A 82 3.26 -20.52 -31.68
CA ASN A 82 3.18 -21.96 -31.69
C ASN A 82 1.69 -22.39 -31.63
N PRO A 83 1.16 -23.01 -32.69
CA PRO A 83 -0.21 -23.54 -32.68
C PRO A 83 -0.35 -24.80 -31.83
N GLU A 84 0.76 -25.50 -31.56
CA GLU A 84 0.75 -26.72 -30.75
C GLU A 84 0.84 -26.40 -29.25
N PRO A 85 0.18 -27.21 -28.39
CA PRO A 85 0.30 -27.05 -26.94
C PRO A 85 1.74 -27.21 -26.46
N ASP A 86 2.23 -26.23 -25.71
CA ASP A 86 3.55 -26.28 -25.08
C ASP A 86 3.41 -26.62 -23.58
N PRO A 87 3.85 -27.82 -23.14
CA PRO A 87 3.78 -28.21 -21.73
C PRO A 87 4.67 -27.34 -20.82
N SER A 88 5.75 -26.78 -21.35
CA SER A 88 6.64 -25.90 -20.59
C SER A 88 5.97 -24.56 -20.32
N LEU A 89 5.31 -23.98 -21.33
CA LEU A 89 4.50 -22.77 -21.21
C LEU A 89 3.32 -22.98 -20.25
N ALA A 90 2.62 -24.13 -20.39
CA ALA A 90 1.54 -24.49 -19.51
C ALA A 90 2.01 -24.60 -18.05
N SER A 91 3.16 -25.24 -17.80
CA SER A 91 3.72 -25.34 -16.45
C SER A 91 4.09 -23.96 -15.88
N ALA A 92 4.80 -23.14 -16.65
CA ALA A 92 5.24 -21.80 -16.22
C ALA A 92 4.08 -20.83 -15.95
N THR A 93 2.95 -21.01 -16.63
CA THR A 93 1.76 -20.15 -16.47
C THR A 93 0.69 -20.74 -15.54
N GLU A 94 0.98 -21.83 -14.85
CA GLU A 94 0.04 -22.57 -14.00
C GLU A 94 -1.22 -22.99 -14.77
N LYS A 95 -1.01 -23.52 -15.98
CA LYS A 95 -2.01 -24.00 -16.93
C LYS A 95 -2.98 -22.93 -17.43
N ARG A 96 -2.69 -21.64 -17.20
CA ARG A 96 -3.50 -20.54 -17.74
C ARG A 96 -3.29 -20.32 -19.23
N LEU A 97 -2.12 -20.67 -19.77
CA LEU A 97 -1.79 -20.53 -21.18
C LEU A 97 -1.10 -21.81 -21.65
N SER A 98 -1.83 -22.64 -22.41
CA SER A 98 -1.31 -23.89 -22.95
C SER A 98 -0.79 -23.78 -24.38
N LEU A 99 -1.27 -22.79 -25.14
CA LEU A 99 -0.91 -22.55 -26.54
C LEU A 99 -0.76 -21.04 -26.76
N PHE A 100 0.16 -20.62 -27.62
CA PHE A 100 0.42 -19.21 -27.91
C PHE A 100 0.38 -18.98 -29.42
N ASN A 101 -0.85 -18.83 -29.93
CA ASN A 101 -1.20 -18.76 -31.35
C ASN A 101 -1.86 -17.40 -31.69
N HIS A 102 -2.30 -17.26 -32.95
CA HIS A 102 -2.95 -16.04 -33.44
C HIS A 102 -4.25 -15.64 -32.70
N ASP A 103 -4.92 -16.58 -32.02
CA ASP A 103 -6.16 -16.32 -31.30
C ASP A 103 -5.92 -15.84 -29.86
N THR A 104 -4.88 -16.39 -29.23
CA THR A 104 -4.54 -16.13 -27.82
C THR A 104 -3.67 -14.88 -27.66
N VAL A 105 -2.73 -14.64 -28.58
CA VAL A 105 -1.81 -13.50 -28.53
C VAL A 105 -2.53 -12.15 -28.36
N PRO A 106 -3.58 -11.81 -29.13
CA PRO A 106 -4.27 -10.53 -28.97
C PRO A 106 -4.95 -10.37 -27.61
N GLN A 107 -5.30 -11.48 -26.93
CA GLN A 107 -5.93 -11.45 -25.62
C GLN A 107 -4.91 -11.18 -24.51
N TYR A 108 -3.76 -11.86 -24.55
CA TYR A 108 -2.72 -11.73 -23.51
C TYR A 108 -1.81 -10.50 -23.69
N LEU A 109 -1.67 -9.97 -24.91
CA LEU A 109 -0.93 -8.74 -25.19
C LEU A 109 -1.85 -7.51 -25.33
N ARG A 110 -3.12 -7.62 -24.92
CA ARG A 110 -4.07 -6.52 -25.00
C ARG A 110 -3.64 -5.38 -24.08
N THR A 111 -3.43 -4.19 -24.65
CA THR A 111 -3.19 -2.94 -23.91
C THR A 111 -4.45 -2.08 -23.76
N LYS A 112 -5.50 -2.38 -24.53
CA LYS A 112 -6.76 -1.65 -24.47
C LYS A 112 -7.52 -1.97 -23.17
N LEU A 113 -7.85 -0.91 -22.42
CA LEU A 113 -8.66 -0.96 -21.20
C LEU A 113 -10.01 -1.66 -21.41
N ASP A 114 -10.61 -2.11 -20.30
CA ASP A 114 -11.99 -2.60 -20.30
C ASP A 114 -12.96 -1.48 -20.70
N PRO A 115 -14.02 -1.77 -21.48
CA PRO A 115 -14.95 -0.75 -21.99
C PRO A 115 -15.56 0.14 -20.90
N LYS A 116 -15.84 -0.43 -19.71
CA LYS A 116 -16.36 0.31 -18.56
C LYS A 116 -15.34 1.33 -18.04
N LEU A 117 -14.08 0.92 -17.92
CA LEU A 117 -12.98 1.81 -17.48
C LEU A 117 -12.67 2.86 -18.54
N GLU A 118 -12.65 2.49 -19.82
CA GLU A 118 -12.47 3.42 -20.94
C GLU A 118 -13.52 4.54 -20.91
N THR A 119 -14.79 4.18 -20.68
CA THR A 119 -15.89 5.15 -20.56
C THR A 119 -15.72 6.07 -19.35
N GLN A 120 -15.31 5.52 -18.21
CA GLN A 120 -15.06 6.30 -16.99
C GLN A 120 -13.88 7.28 -17.18
N CYS A 121 -12.77 6.82 -17.74
CA CYS A 121 -11.61 7.65 -18.08
C CYS A 121 -12.01 8.76 -19.06
N GLN A 122 -12.78 8.45 -20.11
CA GLN A 122 -13.22 9.44 -21.08
C GLN A 122 -14.13 10.49 -20.44
N THR A 123 -15.05 10.07 -19.56
CA THR A 123 -15.92 10.99 -18.82
C THR A 123 -15.08 11.94 -17.95
N GLN A 124 -14.08 11.42 -17.24
CA GLN A 124 -13.21 12.23 -16.40
C GLN A 124 -12.33 13.16 -17.24
N MET A 125 -11.83 12.71 -18.39
CA MET A 125 -11.04 13.52 -19.30
C MET A 125 -11.86 14.67 -19.90
N ASN A 126 -13.10 14.40 -20.33
CA ASN A 126 -14.03 15.42 -20.82
C ASN A 126 -14.32 16.47 -19.76
N ARG A 127 -14.53 16.05 -18.50
CA ARG A 127 -14.70 16.98 -17.37
C ARG A 127 -13.46 17.84 -17.17
N ALA A 128 -12.27 17.25 -17.20
CA ALA A 128 -11.02 17.99 -17.06
C ALA A 128 -10.82 19.00 -18.19
N SER A 129 -11.10 18.62 -19.45
CA SER A 129 -10.97 19.49 -20.63
C SER A 129 -12.00 20.61 -20.68
N SER A 130 -13.11 20.51 -19.94
CA SER A 130 -14.12 21.57 -19.87
C SER A 130 -13.66 22.80 -19.08
N MET A 131 -12.59 22.68 -18.29
CA MET A 131 -12.03 23.77 -17.48
C MET A 131 -10.80 24.40 -18.17
N PRO A 132 -10.66 25.74 -18.16
CA PRO A 132 -9.45 26.40 -18.66
C PRO A 132 -8.19 25.98 -17.88
N SER A 133 -7.11 25.66 -18.59
CA SER A 133 -5.87 25.15 -17.99
C SER A 133 -5.30 26.07 -16.90
N GLU A 134 -5.36 27.39 -17.08
CA GLU A 134 -4.83 28.35 -16.10
C GLU A 134 -5.62 28.31 -14.78
N GLN A 135 -6.94 28.19 -14.86
CA GLN A 135 -7.80 28.05 -13.69
C GLN A 135 -7.54 26.74 -12.96
N LEU A 136 -7.34 25.65 -13.71
CA LEU A 136 -7.02 24.34 -13.15
C LEU A 136 -5.68 24.35 -12.40
N THR A 137 -4.62 24.93 -12.97
CA THR A 137 -3.31 25.03 -12.29
C THR A 137 -3.38 25.85 -11.01
N LYS A 138 -4.12 26.98 -11.02
CA LYS A 138 -4.35 27.78 -9.81
C LYS A 138 -5.06 26.98 -8.73
N LEU A 139 -6.11 26.25 -9.10
CA LEU A 139 -6.88 25.41 -8.17
C LEU A 139 -6.02 24.28 -7.58
N ILE A 140 -5.23 23.59 -8.40
CA ILE A 140 -4.30 22.54 -7.96
C ILE A 140 -3.30 23.10 -6.94
N ASN A 141 -2.68 24.23 -7.24
CA ASN A 141 -1.70 24.84 -6.34
C ASN A 141 -2.31 25.27 -5.00
N LEU A 142 -3.52 25.81 -5.02
CA LEU A 142 -4.23 26.20 -3.81
C LEU A 142 -4.63 24.97 -2.98
N ALA A 143 -5.17 23.93 -3.62
CA ALA A 143 -5.53 22.68 -2.97
C ALA A 143 -4.31 22.00 -2.33
N ASN A 144 -3.19 21.89 -3.05
CA ASN A 144 -1.96 21.33 -2.52
C ASN A 144 -1.46 22.09 -1.30
N ARG A 145 -1.44 23.44 -1.35
CA ARG A 145 -1.05 24.27 -0.19
C ARG A 145 -1.95 24.05 1.02
N ALA A 146 -3.27 23.94 0.82
CA ALA A 146 -4.22 23.67 1.89
C ALA A 146 -3.95 22.30 2.53
N ILE A 147 -3.81 21.26 1.71
CA ILE A 147 -3.49 19.89 2.16
C ILE A 147 -2.17 19.87 2.93
N ASP A 148 -1.12 20.49 2.40
CA ASP A 148 0.20 20.55 3.04
C ASP A 148 0.15 21.28 4.39
N SER A 149 -0.63 22.36 4.48
CA SER A 149 -0.82 23.10 5.74
C SER A 149 -1.53 22.25 6.78
N SER A 150 -2.64 21.61 6.42
CA SER A 150 -3.37 20.72 7.32
C SER A 150 -2.54 19.50 7.74
N LEU A 151 -1.74 18.94 6.83
CA LEU A 151 -0.86 17.82 7.14
C LEU A 151 0.25 18.23 8.12
N LYS A 152 0.81 19.43 7.99
CA LYS A 152 1.77 19.99 8.96
C LYS A 152 1.16 20.13 10.34
N GLU A 153 -0.05 20.66 10.42
CA GLU A 153 -0.78 20.82 11.68
C GLU A 153 -1.08 19.47 12.34
N VAL A 154 -1.57 18.49 11.59
CA VAL A 154 -1.80 17.12 12.10
C VAL A 154 -0.51 16.49 12.61
N ASN A 155 0.60 16.63 11.89
CA ASN A 155 1.89 16.11 12.34
C ASN A 155 2.41 16.84 13.58
N PHE A 156 2.20 18.15 13.69
CA PHE A 156 2.54 18.93 14.88
C PHE A 156 1.74 18.46 16.10
N LEU A 157 0.42 18.33 15.97
CA LEU A 157 -0.45 17.82 17.05
C LEU A 157 -0.08 16.40 17.46
N LYS A 158 0.29 15.54 16.51
CA LYS A 158 0.82 14.20 16.80
C LYS A 158 2.10 14.27 17.64
N GLN A 159 3.04 15.15 17.29
CA GLN A 159 4.28 15.32 18.03
C GLN A 159 4.04 15.84 19.45
N GLU A 160 3.14 16.80 19.62
CA GLU A 160 2.74 17.34 20.93
C GLU A 160 2.13 16.24 21.81
N LEU A 161 1.23 15.42 21.24
CA LEU A 161 0.64 14.28 21.92
C LEU A 161 1.71 13.25 22.37
N GLU A 162 2.66 12.92 21.49
CA GLU A 162 3.77 11.99 21.80
C GLU A 162 4.70 12.55 22.91
N ALA A 163 4.93 13.87 22.92
CA ALA A 163 5.67 14.55 23.98
C ALA A 163 4.93 14.48 25.32
N ASP A 164 3.63 14.75 25.34
CA ASP A 164 2.77 14.66 26.53
C ASP A 164 2.75 13.24 27.13
N PHE A 165 2.69 12.21 26.29
CA PHE A 165 2.77 10.81 26.75
C PHE A 165 4.12 10.49 27.39
N SER A 166 5.22 10.94 26.78
CA SER A 166 6.57 10.76 27.32
C SER A 166 6.75 11.47 28.66
N ASP A 167 6.18 12.68 28.79
CA ASP A 167 6.21 13.48 30.01
C ASP A 167 5.43 12.84 31.15
N ARG A 168 4.27 12.22 30.85
CA ARG A 168 3.45 11.48 31.82
C ARG A 168 4.14 10.20 32.28
N GLN A 169 4.83 9.49 31.40
CA GLN A 169 5.57 8.27 31.74
C GLN A 169 6.79 8.57 32.63
N ASN A 170 7.43 9.72 32.44
CA ASN A 170 8.52 10.21 33.31
C ASN A 170 8.02 10.70 34.67
N LYS A 171 6.77 11.16 34.78
CA LYS A 171 6.15 11.65 36.03
C LYS A 171 5.45 10.54 36.84
N SER A 172 5.32 9.31 36.31
CA SER A 172 4.55 8.22 36.95
C SER A 172 5.40 7.17 37.68
N VAL A 173 6.57 7.53 38.20
CA VAL A 173 7.25 6.70 39.21
C VAL A 173 6.97 7.32 40.56
N SER A 174 5.91 6.85 41.23
CA SER A 174 5.72 7.10 42.66
C SER A 174 7.02 6.74 43.39
N SER A 175 7.67 7.76 43.96
CA SER A 175 8.92 7.60 44.71
C SER A 175 8.73 6.55 45.80
N ALA A 176 9.49 5.46 45.72
CA ALA A 176 9.47 4.42 46.75
C ALA A 176 9.86 5.00 48.12
N ASP A 177 10.70 6.03 48.13
CA ASP A 177 11.11 6.74 49.35
C ASP A 177 9.97 7.56 49.95
N ASP A 178 9.15 8.22 49.14
CA ASP A 178 7.97 8.95 49.63
C ASP A 178 6.91 7.99 50.18
N LEU A 179 6.72 6.84 49.52
CA LEU A 179 5.83 5.79 50.01
C LEU A 179 6.34 5.22 51.34
N ASN A 180 7.63 4.93 51.45
CA ASN A 180 8.24 4.42 52.68
C ASN A 180 8.20 5.47 53.80
N ALA A 181 8.41 6.75 53.49
CA ALA A 181 8.27 7.85 54.44
C ALA A 181 6.83 7.98 54.94
N MET A 182 5.83 7.88 54.04
CA MET A 182 4.42 7.88 54.41
C MET A 182 4.06 6.68 55.29
N ILE A 183 4.51 5.47 54.92
CA ILE A 183 4.30 4.26 55.73
C ILE A 183 4.91 4.44 57.11
N ALA A 184 6.14 4.93 57.21
CA ALA A 184 6.82 5.15 58.49
C ALA A 184 6.14 6.25 59.33
N ALA A 185 5.59 7.29 58.73
CA ALA A 185 4.79 8.29 59.44
C ALA A 185 3.50 7.67 60.01
N ILE A 186 2.82 6.80 59.25
CA ILE A 186 1.56 6.18 59.66
C ILE A 186 1.76 5.08 60.71
N THR A 187 2.76 4.20 60.52
CA THR A 187 2.99 3.06 61.42
C THR A 187 3.86 3.39 62.62
N LEU A 188 4.83 4.31 62.47
CA LEU A 188 5.83 4.60 63.50
C LEU A 188 5.77 6.04 64.02
N GLY A 189 4.88 6.89 63.48
CA GLY A 189 4.79 8.30 63.85
C GLY A 189 6.03 9.13 63.47
N LYS A 190 6.92 8.57 62.64
CA LYS A 190 8.24 9.15 62.35
C LYS A 190 8.08 10.44 61.54
N GLY A 191 8.54 11.56 62.07
CA GLY A 191 8.44 12.88 61.43
C GLY A 191 7.20 13.69 61.82
N LEU A 192 6.30 13.15 62.64
CA LEU A 192 5.21 13.93 63.24
C LEU A 192 5.73 14.59 64.52
N VAL A 193 5.77 15.92 64.54
CA VAL A 193 6.14 16.68 65.74
C VAL A 193 4.97 16.59 66.73
N SER A 194 5.21 16.07 67.93
CA SER A 194 4.23 16.10 69.01
C SER A 194 4.00 17.56 69.41
N PHE A 195 2.79 18.08 69.19
CA PHE A 195 2.34 19.30 69.85
C PHE A 195 2.18 18.98 71.33
N ASN A 196 3.24 19.20 72.13
CA ASN A 196 3.12 19.24 73.58
C ASN A 196 2.43 20.56 73.95
N GLN A 197 1.21 20.43 74.47
CA GLN A 197 0.47 21.49 75.15
C GLN A 197 0.79 21.45 76.64
#